data_AF-A0A813GJF9-F1
#
_entry.id   AF-A0A813GJF9-F1
#
_cell.length_a   1.000
_cell.length_b   1.000
_cell.length_c   1.000
_cell.angle_alpha   90.00
_cell.angle_beta   90.00
_cell.angle_gamma   90.00
#
_symmetry.space_group_name_H-M   'P 1'
#
loop_
_entity.id
_entity.type
_entity.pdbx_description
1 polymer ?
#
loop_
_entity_poly.entity_id
_entity_poly.type
_entity_poly.pdbx_seq_one_letter_code
_entity_poly.pdbx_strand_id
1 'polypeptide(L)'
;VAYINPAGFQSSEVGGQLRCHVGAAAGDLTGGTAKVKQDFLPQGGTAVLFPSKAVLHEVLPSYARRYALTLWFLAPATSGPQQGGATSGPTQ
;
A
#
# COMPACT_ATOMS: atom_id res chain seq x y z
N VAL A 1 -6.15 -2.09 -1.73
CA VAL A 1 -7.05 -2.96 -0.96
C VAL A 1 -8.48 -2.72 -1.43
N ALA A 2 -9.14 -3.73 -2.00
CA ALA A 2 -10.52 -3.65 -2.46
C ALA A 2 -11.45 -4.39 -1.50
N TYR A 3 -12.57 -3.77 -1.13
CA TYR A 3 -13.52 -4.30 -0.16
C TYR A 3 -14.75 -4.86 -0.85
N ILE A 4 -15.13 -6.08 -0.46
CA ILE A 4 -16.28 -6.82 -1.01
C ILE A 4 -17.32 -7.16 0.08
N ASN A 5 -17.39 -6.32 1.10
CA ASN A 5 -18.28 -6.52 2.24
C ASN A 5 -19.74 -6.25 1.84
N PRO A 6 -20.68 -7.18 2.08
CA PRO A 6 -22.05 -7.09 1.57
C PRO A 6 -22.85 -5.93 2.21
N ALA A 7 -22.64 -5.62 3.49
CA ALA A 7 -23.18 -4.46 4.21
C ALA A 7 -22.48 -4.29 5.56
N GLY A 8 -22.76 -3.20 6.29
CA GLY A 8 -22.44 -3.07 7.72
C GLY A 8 -21.25 -2.15 8.09
N PHE A 9 -20.41 -1.76 7.14
CA PHE A 9 -19.25 -0.89 7.41
C PHE A 9 -19.52 0.58 7.08
N GLN A 10 -20.64 1.12 7.60
CA GLN A 10 -21.05 2.52 7.39
C GLN A 10 -20.65 3.45 8.55
N SER A 11 -20.14 2.87 9.64
CA SER A 11 -19.68 3.58 10.82
C SER A 11 -18.30 3.07 11.24
N SER A 12 -17.53 3.92 11.91
CA SER A 12 -16.22 3.56 12.46
C SER A 12 -16.31 2.56 13.61
N GLU A 13 -17.46 2.44 14.27
CA GLU A 13 -17.67 1.59 15.46
C GLU A 13 -17.51 0.09 15.17
N VAL A 14 -17.79 -0.34 13.93
CA VAL A 14 -17.66 -1.76 13.52
C VAL A 14 -16.18 -2.17 13.36
N GLY A 15 -15.28 -1.19 13.29
CA GLY A 15 -13.85 -1.41 13.18
C GLY A 15 -13.40 -1.89 11.79
N GLY A 16 -12.19 -2.41 11.71
CA GLY A 16 -11.62 -2.97 10.49
C GLY A 16 -11.18 -1.94 9.45
N GLN A 17 -11.07 -0.66 9.84
CA GLN A 17 -10.57 0.38 8.94
C GLN A 17 -9.13 0.09 8.54
N LEU A 18 -8.80 0.44 7.31
CA LEU A 18 -7.40 0.63 6.94
C LEU A 18 -6.99 2.02 7.42
N ARG A 19 -6.02 2.09 8.32
CA ARG A 19 -5.39 3.33 8.76
C ARG A 19 -4.12 3.54 7.96
N CYS A 20 -3.99 4.72 7.36
CA CYS A 20 -2.79 5.19 6.70
C CYS A 20 -2.15 6.32 7.53
N HIS A 21 -0.87 6.14 7.89
CA HIS A 21 -0.06 7.09 8.65
C HIS A 21 0.73 7.97 7.68
N VAL A 22 0.09 9.05 7.20
CA VAL A 22 0.64 9.91 6.14
C VAL A 22 1.72 10.84 6.71
N GLY A 23 2.87 10.84 6.06
CA GLY A 23 4.01 11.68 6.45
C GLY A 23 4.74 11.21 7.71
N ALA A 24 4.60 9.93 8.10
CA ALA A 24 5.43 9.33 9.14
C ALA A 24 6.92 9.38 8.74
N ALA A 25 7.79 9.53 9.73
CA ALA A 25 9.23 9.56 9.52
C ALA A 25 9.74 8.20 9.01
N ALA A 26 10.83 8.22 8.23
CA ALA A 26 11.48 7.00 7.80
C ALA A 26 11.93 6.17 9.02
N GLY A 27 11.59 4.88 9.03
CA GLY A 27 11.90 3.97 10.13
C GLY A 27 10.87 3.96 11.27
N ASP A 28 9.83 4.80 11.23
CA ASP A 28 8.70 4.67 12.16
C ASP A 28 7.92 3.39 11.83
N LEU A 29 7.73 2.54 12.83
CA LEU A 29 6.99 1.27 12.74
C LEU A 29 5.63 1.33 13.44
N THR A 30 5.33 2.44 14.11
CA THR A 30 4.17 2.63 14.99
C THR A 30 3.19 3.69 14.49
N GLY A 31 3.66 4.60 13.63
CA GLY A 31 2.90 5.74 13.15
C GLY A 31 2.79 6.88 14.18
N GLY A 32 3.62 6.86 15.24
CA GLY A 32 3.68 7.93 16.24
C GLY A 32 4.16 9.27 15.68
N THR A 33 4.91 9.25 14.58
CA THR A 33 5.45 10.45 13.91
C THR A 33 4.59 10.92 12.72
N ALA A 34 3.45 10.28 12.48
CA ALA A 34 2.58 10.61 11.36
C ALA A 34 2.03 12.05 11.48
N LYS A 35 2.05 12.80 10.37
CA LYS A 35 1.43 14.13 10.31
C LYS A 35 -0.10 14.03 10.28
N VAL A 36 -0.60 13.01 9.58
CA VAL A 36 -2.04 12.76 9.44
C VAL A 36 -2.28 11.26 9.55
N LYS A 37 -3.33 10.88 10.29
CA LYS A 37 -3.86 9.52 10.32
C LYS A 37 -5.18 9.52 9.56
N GLN A 38 -5.25 8.78 8.47
CA GLN A 38 -6.45 8.69 7.64
C GLN A 38 -7.01 7.27 7.69
N ASP A 39 -8.25 7.17 8.15
CA ASP A 39 -8.96 5.90 8.30
C ASP A 39 -9.98 5.72 7.18
N PHE A 40 -9.92 4.56 6.50
CA PHE A 40 -10.84 4.21 5.44
C PHE A 40 -11.74 3.06 5.88
N LEU A 41 -13.05 3.30 5.90
CA LEU A 41 -14.04 2.27 6.19
C LEU A 41 -13.94 1.14 5.15
N PRO A 42 -14.05 -0.14 5.56
CA PRO A 42 -13.98 -1.26 4.65
C PRO A 42 -15.34 -1.51 3.96
N GLN A 43 -15.96 -0.47 3.41
CA GLN A 43 -17.25 -0.56 2.75
C GLN A 43 -17.14 -1.33 1.42
N GLY A 44 -18.08 -2.25 1.16
CA GLY A 44 -18.13 -2.97 -0.11
C GLY A 44 -18.23 -2.04 -1.31
N GLY A 45 -17.51 -2.37 -2.39
CA GLY A 45 -17.41 -1.52 -3.58
C GLY A 45 -16.34 -0.42 -3.49
N THR A 46 -15.66 -0.29 -2.36
CA THR A 46 -14.56 0.67 -2.18
C THR A 46 -13.20 0.02 -2.42
N ALA A 47 -12.33 0.70 -3.15
CA ALA A 47 -10.93 0.35 -3.29
C ALA A 47 -10.02 1.49 -2.83
N VAL A 48 -9.07 1.19 -1.94
CA VAL A 48 -8.05 2.13 -1.48
C VAL A 48 -6.71 1.78 -2.14
N LEU A 49 -6.17 2.73 -2.90
CA LEU A 49 -4.86 2.63 -3.55
C LEU A 49 -3.88 3.57 -2.85
N PHE A 50 -2.70 3.05 -2.52
CA PHE A 50 -1.65 3.84 -1.87
C PHE A 50 -0.27 3.26 -2.18
N PRO A 51 0.81 4.07 -2.16
CA PRO A 51 2.17 3.58 -2.34
C PRO A 51 2.63 2.71 -1.16
N SER A 52 2.56 1.39 -1.30
CA SER A 52 2.77 0.44 -0.19
C SER A 52 4.14 0.53 0.48
N LYS A 53 5.17 0.99 -0.24
CA LYS A 53 6.53 1.16 0.29
C LYS A 53 6.75 2.49 1.03
N ALA A 54 5.90 3.48 0.80
CA ALA A 54 6.08 4.83 1.35
C ALA A 54 5.05 5.18 2.43
N VAL A 55 3.89 4.51 2.43
CA VAL A 55 2.82 4.76 3.39
C VAL A 55 2.81 3.65 4.43
N LEU A 56 3.18 3.99 5.66
CA LEU A 56 2.94 3.11 6.81
C LEU A 56 1.43 2.96 7.01
N HIS A 57 0.96 1.74 7.17
CA HIS A 57 -0.45 1.43 7.25
C HIS A 57 -0.71 0.22 8.14
N GLU A 58 -1.89 0.19 8.74
CA GLU A 58 -2.34 -0.90 9.60
C GLU A 58 -3.85 -1.15 9.40
N VAL A 59 -4.31 -2.32 9.79
CA VAL A 59 -5.75 -2.62 9.86
C VAL A 59 -6.16 -2.56 11.33
N LEU A 60 -7.10 -1.67 11.66
CA LEU A 60 -7.63 -1.55 13.02
C LEU A 60 -8.44 -2.80 13.39
N PRO A 61 -8.61 -3.10 14.69
CA PRO A 61 -9.43 -4.22 15.14
C PRO A 61 -10.81 -4.21 14.48
N SER A 62 -11.30 -5.39 14.08
CA SER A 62 -12.60 -5.54 13.45
C SER A 62 -13.49 -6.42 14.31
N TYR A 63 -14.72 -5.98 14.53
CA TYR A 63 -15.70 -6.67 15.37
C TYR A 63 -16.81 -7.35 14.55
N ALA A 64 -16.61 -7.45 13.23
CA ALA A 64 -17.48 -8.13 12.28
C ALA A 64 -16.64 -8.85 11.22
N ARG A 65 -17.26 -9.75 10.44
CA ARG A 65 -16.57 -10.41 9.33
C ARG A 65 -16.24 -9.41 8.23
N ARG A 66 -14.95 -9.28 7.93
CA ARG A 66 -14.40 -8.34 6.95
C ARG A 66 -13.67 -9.09 5.83
N TYR A 67 -14.16 -8.93 4.60
CA TYR A 67 -13.61 -9.48 3.38
C TYR A 67 -12.90 -8.38 2.58
N ALA A 68 -11.67 -8.67 2.17
CA ALA A 68 -10.86 -7.77 1.35
C ALA A 68 -9.99 -8.55 0.37
N LEU A 69 -9.76 -7.94 -0.80
CA LEU A 69 -8.80 -8.39 -1.79
C LEU A 69 -7.61 -7.41 -1.80
N THR A 70 -6.40 -7.94 -1.62
CA THR A 70 -5.16 -7.16 -1.66
C THR A 70 -4.39 -7.46 -2.93
N LEU A 71 -4.02 -6.42 -3.67
CA LEU A 71 -3.26 -6.53 -4.91
C LEU A 71 -2.08 -5.55 -4.84
N TRP A 72 -0.96 -5.95 -5.44
CA TRP A 72 0.22 -5.11 -5.61
C TRP A 72 0.51 -4.93 -7.08
N PHE A 73 0.59 -3.68 -7.52
CA PHE A 73 1.13 -3.34 -8.83
C PHE A 73 2.65 -3.28 -8.71
N LEU A 74 3.33 -4.20 -9.37
CA LEU A 74 4.78 -4.21 -9.44
C LEU A 74 5.19 -3.34 -10.63
N ALA A 75 6.09 -2.38 -10.40
CA ALA A 75 6.75 -1.72 -11.51
C ALA A 75 7.59 -2.78 -12.25
N PRO A 76 7.61 -2.77 -13.59
CA PRO A 76 8.51 -3.63 -14.33
C PRO A 76 9.94 -3.37 -13.87
N ALA A 77 10.74 -4.44 -13.75
CA ALA A 77 12.17 -4.30 -13.53
C ALA A 77 12.70 -3.40 -14.65
N THR A 78 13.28 -2.27 -14.30
CA THR A 78 13.92 -1.40 -15.27
C THR A 78 15.01 -2.25 -15.90
N SER A 79 14.82 -2.70 -17.14
CA SER A 79 15.89 -3.30 -17.92
C SER A 79 16.93 -2.20 -18.07
N GLY A 80 17.98 -2.27 -17.25
CA GLY A 80 19.09 -1.33 -17.32
C GLY A 80 19.65 -1.25 -18.75
N PRO A 81 20.35 -0.17 -19.11
CA PRO A 81 20.94 -0.06 -20.44
C PRO A 81 21.79 -1.30 -20.72
N GLN A 82 21.50 -1.99 -21.82
CA GLN A 82 22.40 -2.98 -22.41
C GLN A 82 23.76 -2.30 -22.55
N GLN A 83 24.74 -2.71 -21.75
CA GLN A 83 26.13 -2.35 -22.01
C GLN A 83 26.48 -2.93 -23.38
N GLY A 84 26.56 -2.07 -24.38
CA GLY A 84 27.10 -2.40 -25.68
C GLY A 84 28.50 -2.93 -25.48
N GLY A 85 28.72 -4.20 -25.87
CA GLY A 85 30.05 -4.77 -25.93
C GLY A 85 30.87 -4.01 -26.95
N ALA A 86 31.76 -3.13 -26.46
CA ALA A 86 32.82 -2.58 -27.27
C ALA A 86 33.86 -3.69 -27.49
N THR A 87 33.75 -4.40 -28.61
CA THR A 87 34.85 -5.24 -29.11
C THR A 87 35.94 -4.31 -29.65
N SER A 88 36.97 -4.05 -28.85
CA SER A 88 38.23 -3.47 -29.33
C SER A 88 38.96 -4.52 -30.17
N GLY A 89 38.92 -4.38 -31.50
CA GLY A 89 39.77 -5.16 -32.40
C GLY A 89 41.23 -4.70 -32.32
N PRO A 90 42.21 -5.60 -32.54
CA PRO A 90 43.63 -5.24 -32.51
C PRO A 90 44.01 -4.45 -33.77
N THR A 91 44.67 -3.32 -33.56
CA THR A 91 45.35 -2.56 -34.63
C THR A 91 46.60 -3.33 -35.05
N GLN A 92 46.70 -3.68 -36.35
CA GLN A 92 47.97 -4.00 -37.00
C GLN A 92 48.54 -2.74 -37.65
#